data_AF-A0A2G1Z0T4-F1
#
_entry.id   AF-A0A2G1Z0T4-F1
#
_cell.length_a   1.000
_cell.length_b   1.000
_cell.length_c   1.000
_cell.angle_alpha   90.00
_cell.angle_beta   90.00
_cell.angle_gamma   90.00
#
_symmetry.space_group_name_H-M   'P 1'
#
loop_
_entity.id
_entity.type
_entity.pdbx_description
1 polymer ?
#
loop_
_entity_poly.entity_id
_entity_poly.type
_entity_poly.pdbx_seq_one_letter_code
_entity_poly.pdbx_strand_id
1 'polypeptide(L)' 'MKYSIFSIARNALSHHKNWPQQWRSPEPKPDYDVIVIGGGGHGLATAYYLA' A
#
# COMPACT_ATOMS: atom_id res chain seq x y z
N MET A 1 7.09 -11.99 -0.71
CA MET A 1 6.29 -12.75 -1.71
C MET A 1 6.47 -12.06 -3.05
N LYS A 2 6.76 -12.79 -4.14
CA LYS A 2 6.76 -12.20 -5.49
C LYS A 2 5.35 -12.27 -6.05
N TYR A 3 4.88 -11.17 -6.65
CA TYR A 3 3.62 -11.16 -7.37
C TYR A 3 3.73 -11.99 -8.64
N SER A 4 2.85 -12.97 -8.80
CA SER A 4 2.71 -13.80 -9.99
C SER A 4 1.26 -14.26 -10.13
N ILE A 5 0.90 -14.76 -11.31
CA ILE A 5 -0.44 -15.32 -11.56
C ILE A 5 -0.76 -16.43 -10.53
N PHE A 6 0.23 -17.29 -10.23
CA PHE A 6 0.09 -18.35 -9.23
C PHE A 6 -0.13 -17.81 -7.81
N SER A 7 0.61 -16.76 -7.41
CA SER A 7 0.44 -16.18 -6.07
C SER A 7 -0.92 -15.49 -5.93
N ILE A 8 -1.39 -14.81 -6.97
CA ILE A 8 -2.70 -14.15 -6.98
C ILE A 8 -3.82 -15.19 -6.88
N ALA A 9 -3.79 -16.22 -7.73
CA ALA A 9 -4.79 -17.29 -7.70
C ALA A 9 -4.85 -17.99 -6.33
N ARG A 10 -3.68 -18.34 -5.76
CA ARG A 10 -3.61 -18.95 -4.43
C ARG A 10 -4.20 -18.05 -3.34
N ASN A 11 -3.90 -16.75 -3.36
CA ASN A 11 -4.43 -15.80 -2.37
C ASN A 11 -5.92 -15.49 -2.57
N ALA A 12 -6.43 -15.55 -3.80
CA ALA A 12 -7.86 -15.42 -4.07
C ALA A 12 -8.64 -16.59 -3.45
N LEU A 13 -8.12 -17.83 -3.61
CA LEU A 13 -8.70 -19.02 -2.98
C LEU A 13 -8.62 -19.01 -1.45
N SER A 14 -7.65 -18.28 -0.87
CA SER A 14 -7.54 -18.13 0.60
C SER A 14 -8.31 -16.94 1.16
N HIS A 15 -9.22 -16.33 0.41
CA HIS A 15 -9.94 -15.10 0.79
C HIS A 15 -9.00 -13.97 1.21
N HIS A 16 -7.87 -13.82 0.51
CA HIS A 16 -6.87 -12.77 0.73
C HIS A 16 -6.21 -12.77 2.13
N LYS A 17 -6.23 -13.89 2.85
CA LYS A 17 -5.66 -13.97 4.21
C LYS A 17 -4.13 -14.05 4.27
N ASN A 18 -3.47 -14.40 3.16
CA ASN A 18 -2.04 -14.77 3.17
C ASN A 18 -1.14 -13.71 2.51
N TRP A 19 -1.65 -12.49 2.30
CA TRP A 19 -0.82 -11.39 1.83
C TRP A 19 0.13 -10.94 2.95
N PRO A 20 1.43 -10.74 2.65
CA PRO A 20 2.31 -10.06 3.58
C PRO A 20 1.87 -8.60 3.73
N GLN A 21 2.27 -7.95 4.83
CA GLN A 21 2.04 -6.53 5.04
C GLN A 21 2.66 -5.70 3.90
N GLN A 22 1.85 -4.86 3.25
CA GLN A 22 2.26 -4.09 2.07
C GLN A 22 2.81 -2.69 2.41
N TRP A 23 2.36 -2.10 3.52
CA TRP A 23 2.79 -0.78 3.96
C TRP A 23 3.11 -0.78 5.45
N ARG A 24 4.04 0.07 5.86
CA ARG A 24 4.38 0.30 7.28
C ARG A 24 3.28 1.15 7.94
N SER A 25 3.19 1.08 9.27
CA SER A 25 2.33 1.95 10.09
C SER A 25 3.17 2.73 11.11
N PRO A 26 4.06 3.64 10.65
CA PRO A 26 4.87 4.44 11.55
C PRO A 26 4.04 5.54 12.23
N GLU A 27 4.51 6.03 13.37
CA GLU A 27 4.01 7.29 13.92
C GLU A 27 4.33 8.46 12.97
N PRO A 28 3.48 9.50 12.90
CA PRO A 28 3.75 10.68 12.12
C PRO A 28 5.07 11.36 12.55
N LYS A 29 5.84 11.80 11.56
CA LYS A 29 7.01 12.65 11.79
C LYS A 29 6.54 14.04 12.27
N PRO A 30 7.41 14.79 12.97
CA PRO A 30 7.08 16.15 13.38
C PRO A 30 6.85 17.08 12.18
N ASP A 31 7.49 16.82 11.03
CA ASP A 31 7.48 17.69 9.86
C ASP A 31 7.42 16.92 8.53
N TYR A 32 6.78 17.53 7.53
CA TYR A 32 6.64 17.03 6.16
C TYR A 32 6.64 18.21 5.17
N ASP A 33 7.27 18.05 4.00
CA ASP A 33 7.18 19.05 2.92
C ASP A 33 5.75 19.16 2.37
N VAL A 34 5.06 18.02 2.29
CA VAL A 34 3.67 17.91 1.82
C VAL A 34 2.91 16.89 2.67
N ILE A 35 1.70 17.26 3.09
CA ILE A 35 0.73 16.35 3.73
C ILE A 35 -0.42 16.10 2.75
N VAL A 36 -0.66 14.84 2.40
CA VAL A 36 -1.78 14.43 1.55
C VAL A 36 -2.93 13.94 2.43
N ILE A 37 -4.05 14.67 2.43
CA ILE A 37 -5.25 14.30 3.18
C ILE A 37 -6.16 13.43 2.30
N GLY A 38 -6.31 12.15 2.67
CA GLY A 38 -7.13 11.15 1.99
C GLY A 38 -6.32 10.06 1.30
N GLY A 39 -6.32 8.84 1.88
CA GLY A 39 -5.57 7.68 1.39
C GLY A 39 -6.24 6.88 0.27
N GLY A 40 -7.07 7.52 -0.56
CA GLY A 40 -7.68 6.89 -1.73
C GLY A 40 -6.74 6.86 -2.94
N GLY A 41 -7.22 6.36 -4.08
CA GLY A 41 -6.41 6.24 -5.30
C GLY A 41 -5.75 7.54 -5.74
N HIS A 42 -6.49 8.66 -5.71
CA HIS A 42 -5.94 9.98 -6.03
C HIS A 42 -4.85 10.43 -5.05
N GLY A 43 -5.07 10.30 -3.73
CA GLY A 43 -4.08 10.73 -2.75
C GLY A 43 -2.80 9.90 -2.79
N LEU A 44 -2.92 8.58 -2.95
CA LEU A 44 -1.76 7.70 -3.10
C LEU A 44 -1.02 7.96 -4.42
N ALA A 45 -1.73 8.21 -5.52
CA ALA A 45 -1.12 8.58 -6.80
C ALA A 45 -0.38 9.93 -6.70
N THR A 46 -0.99 10.94 -6.08
CA THR A 46 -0.34 12.23 -5.82
C THR A 46 0.93 12.04 -5.00
N ALA A 47 0.88 11.28 -3.90
CA ALA A 47 2.07 10.99 -3.09
C ALA A 47 3.17 10.26 -3.88
N TYR A 48 2.80 9.39 -4.81
CA TYR A 48 3.75 8.69 -5.70
C TYR A 48 4.43 9.64 -6.69
N TYR A 49 3.70 10.58 -7.28
CA TYR A 49 4.26 11.53 -8.27
C TYR A 49 5.00 12.72 -7.66
N LEU A 50 4.84 12.96 -6.35
CA LEU A 50 5.63 13.94 -5.61
C LEU A 50 6.99 13.41 -5.11
N ALA A 51 7.18 12.09 -5.14
CA ALA A 51 8.35 11.40 -4.58
C ALA A 51 9.52 11.26 -5.56
#